data_AF-A0A5P9WN54-F1
#
_entry.id   AF-A0A5P9WN54-F1
#
_cell.length_a   1.000
_cell.length_b   1.000
_cell.length_c   1.000
_cell.angle_alpha   90.00
_cell.angle_beta   90.00
_cell.angle_gamma   90.00
#
_symmetry.space_group_name_H-M   'P 1'
#
loop_
_entity.id
_entity.type
_entity.pdbx_description
1 polymer ?
#
loop_
_entity_poly.entity_id
_entity_poly.type
_entity_poly.pdbx_seq_one_letter_code
_entity_poly.pdbx_strand_id
1 'polypeptide(L)'
;MSIVELRQYTLHPGARETLIELFEREFVTGQQAAGITVGGRFRDLDDPNRFVWLRAFPDMTHRRRALEAFYTGPVWREHRDAANATMVDSDDVLLLRGPGFMPEPGTRVVLATVCHPADAADFDAYATRHLGPGHALHRTEHAENDFPRLPVRTGEDVRIWFGPAEPAPWPTRRLRLEPVMP
;
A
#
# COMPACT_ATOMS: atom_id res chain seq x y z
N MET A 1 -8.29 14.71 -0.32
CA MET A 1 -7.24 13.67 -0.43
C MET A 1 -7.41 12.72 0.73
N SER A 2 -7.21 11.43 0.49
CA SER A 2 -7.40 10.38 1.48
C SER A 2 -6.09 10.08 2.22
N ILE A 3 -6.20 9.44 3.38
CA ILE A 3 -5.10 8.70 3.98
C ILE A 3 -4.97 7.37 3.24
N VAL A 4 -3.76 6.98 2.89
CA VAL A 4 -3.46 5.75 2.17
C VAL A 4 -2.36 5.02 2.92
N GLU A 5 -2.50 3.70 3.05
CA GLU A 5 -1.41 2.84 3.44
C GLU A 5 -0.94 2.04 2.24
N LEU A 6 0.33 2.16 1.88
CA LEU A 6 1.00 1.19 1.00
C LEU A 6 1.69 0.17 1.89
N ARG A 7 1.21 -1.08 1.84
CA ARG A 7 1.68 -2.18 2.69
C ARG A 7 2.48 -3.17 1.86
N GLN A 8 3.66 -3.56 2.35
CA GLN A 8 4.61 -4.41 1.61
C GLN A 8 5.03 -5.61 2.47
N TYR A 9 4.28 -6.70 2.41
CA TYR A 9 4.53 -7.84 3.28
C TYR A 9 5.69 -8.69 2.79
N THR A 10 6.57 -9.08 3.71
CA THR A 10 7.57 -10.13 3.50
C THR A 10 6.95 -11.46 3.90
N LEU A 11 6.94 -12.42 2.99
CA LEU A 11 6.29 -13.72 3.18
C LEU A 11 7.33 -14.83 3.29
N HIS A 12 6.91 -15.96 3.86
CA HIS A 12 7.69 -17.18 3.78
C HIS A 12 7.78 -17.67 2.32
N PRO A 13 8.89 -18.34 1.92
CA PRO A 13 9.04 -18.91 0.59
C PRO A 13 7.83 -19.77 0.18
N GLY A 14 7.24 -19.46 -0.97
CA GLY A 14 6.09 -20.18 -1.52
C GLY A 14 4.73 -19.87 -0.89
N ALA A 15 4.66 -18.99 0.12
CA ALA A 15 3.41 -18.69 0.82
C ALA A 15 2.56 -17.58 0.15
N ARG A 16 3.10 -16.92 -0.89
CA ARG A 16 2.46 -15.74 -1.51
C ARG A 16 1.07 -16.02 -2.04
N GLU A 17 0.90 -17.06 -2.85
CA GLU A 17 -0.41 -17.35 -3.45
C GLU A 17 -1.42 -17.79 -2.38
N THR A 18 -0.99 -18.54 -1.37
CA THR A 18 -1.84 -18.90 -0.22
C THR A 18 -2.36 -17.66 0.51
N LEU A 19 -1.51 -16.66 0.76
CA LEU A 19 -1.94 -15.42 1.39
C LEU A 19 -2.89 -14.64 0.47
N ILE A 20 -2.57 -14.53 -0.82
CA ILE A 20 -3.42 -13.81 -1.79
C ILE A 20 -4.82 -14.43 -1.84
N GLU A 21 -4.93 -15.75 -1.97
CA GLU A 21 -6.22 -16.46 -2.00
C GLU A 21 -7.05 -16.23 -0.73
N LEU A 22 -6.41 -16.32 0.44
CA LEU A 22 -7.06 -16.03 1.72
C LEU A 22 -7.49 -14.56 1.81
N PHE A 23 -6.62 -13.65 1.38
CA PHE A 23 -6.85 -12.21 1.45
C PHE A 23 -8.02 -11.78 0.56
N GLU A 24 -8.05 -12.22 -0.70
CA GLU A 24 -9.13 -11.92 -1.64
C GLU A 24 -10.47 -12.48 -1.14
N ARG A 25 -10.47 -13.75 -0.69
CA ARG A 25 -11.71 -14.43 -0.28
C ARG A 25 -12.29 -13.88 1.01
N GLU A 26 -11.46 -13.68 2.04
CA GLU A 26 -11.94 -13.39 3.39
C GLU A 26 -11.76 -11.92 3.79
N PHE A 27 -10.62 -11.31 3.44
CA PHE A 27 -10.25 -10.00 3.98
C PHE A 27 -10.72 -8.82 3.16
N VAL A 28 -10.89 -8.95 1.84
CA VAL A 28 -11.35 -7.83 1.01
C VAL A 28 -12.75 -7.38 1.44
N THR A 29 -13.73 -8.28 1.45
CA THR A 29 -15.10 -7.96 1.86
C THR A 29 -15.18 -7.56 3.32
N GLY A 30 -14.44 -8.22 4.22
CA GLY A 30 -14.40 -7.87 5.64
C GLY A 30 -13.85 -6.46 5.90
N GLN A 31 -12.80 -6.05 5.21
CA GLN A 31 -12.26 -4.70 5.31
C GLN A 31 -13.23 -3.66 4.74
N GLN A 32 -13.84 -3.94 3.58
CA GLN A 32 -14.84 -3.06 2.97
C GLN A 32 -16.05 -2.85 3.88
N ALA A 33 -16.54 -3.92 4.52
CA ALA A 33 -17.64 -3.84 5.49
C ALA A 33 -17.29 -2.99 6.72
N ALA A 34 -16.01 -2.93 7.09
CA ALA A 34 -15.50 -2.04 8.14
C ALA A 34 -15.29 -0.58 7.68
N GLY A 35 -15.62 -0.25 6.42
CA GLY A 35 -15.47 1.09 5.84
C GLY A 35 -14.09 1.38 5.24
N ILE A 36 -13.26 0.35 5.03
CA ILE A 36 -11.94 0.50 4.40
C ILE A 36 -12.08 0.42 2.88
N THR A 37 -11.53 1.41 2.17
CA THR A 37 -11.39 1.29 0.72
C THR A 37 -10.16 0.45 0.42
N VAL A 38 -10.34 -0.80 0.00
CA VAL A 38 -9.25 -1.67 -0.45
C VAL A 38 -8.87 -1.28 -1.88
N GLY A 39 -7.62 -0.89 -2.08
CA GLY A 39 -7.04 -0.52 -3.37
C GLY A 39 -6.37 -1.71 -4.06
N GLY A 40 -5.46 -1.39 -4.98
CA GLY A 40 -4.73 -2.40 -5.74
C GLY A 40 -3.96 -3.36 -4.83
N ARG A 41 -3.89 -4.62 -5.25
CA ARG A 41 -3.17 -5.72 -4.60
C ARG A 41 -2.31 -6.36 -5.66
N PHE A 42 -1.07 -6.71 -5.31
CA PHE A 42 -0.05 -6.97 -6.30
C PHE A 42 0.92 -8.06 -5.86
N ARG A 43 1.36 -8.84 -6.84
CA ARG A 43 2.59 -9.61 -6.79
C ARG A 43 3.74 -8.71 -7.16
N ASP A 44 4.81 -8.69 -6.36
CA ASP A 44 6.07 -8.11 -6.83
C ASP A 44 6.72 -9.09 -7.83
N LEU A 45 7.01 -8.60 -9.04
CA LEU A 45 7.64 -9.38 -10.10
C LEU A 45 9.14 -9.60 -9.85
N ASP A 46 9.76 -8.74 -9.05
CA ASP A 46 11.19 -8.79 -8.76
C ASP A 46 11.47 -9.51 -7.41
N ASP A 47 10.43 -9.79 -6.60
CA ASP A 47 10.52 -10.56 -5.36
C ASP A 47 9.32 -11.53 -5.18
N PRO A 48 9.51 -12.85 -5.35
CA PRO A 48 8.43 -13.84 -5.25
C PRO A 48 7.81 -13.94 -3.86
N ASN A 49 8.47 -13.41 -2.83
CA ASN A 49 8.03 -13.47 -1.44
C ASN A 49 7.42 -12.15 -0.96
N ARG A 50 7.06 -11.24 -1.89
CA ARG A 50 6.41 -9.98 -1.56
C ARG A 50 4.97 -9.92 -2.04
N PHE A 51 4.10 -9.46 -1.14
CA PHE A 51 2.73 -9.07 -1.44
C PHE A 51 2.56 -7.59 -1.10
N VAL A 52 2.24 -6.79 -2.12
CA VAL A 52 2.11 -5.33 -2.00
C VAL A 52 0.65 -4.96 -2.21
N TRP A 53 0.09 -4.13 -1.33
CA TRP A 53 -1.30 -3.71 -1.48
C TRP A 53 -1.57 -2.36 -0.86
N LEU A 54 -2.69 -1.74 -1.27
CA LEU A 54 -3.14 -0.47 -0.75
C LEU A 54 -4.47 -0.57 -0.03
N ARG A 55 -4.62 0.28 0.98
CA ARG A 55 -5.94 0.66 1.49
C ARG A 55 -6.00 2.15 1.75
N ALA A 56 -7.20 2.71 1.66
CA ALA A 56 -7.44 4.12 1.86
C ALA A 56 -8.56 4.39 2.85
N PHE A 57 -8.47 5.55 3.50
CA PHE A 57 -9.40 6.05 4.50
C PHE A 57 -9.66 7.53 4.25
N PRO A 58 -10.85 8.06 4.60
CA PRO A 58 -11.12 9.49 4.50
C PRO A 58 -10.12 10.36 5.28
N ASP A 59 -9.80 9.96 6.51
CA ASP A 59 -8.87 10.63 7.42
C ASP A 59 -8.33 9.65 8.49
N MET A 60 -7.45 10.14 9.37
CA MET A 60 -6.87 9.34 10.46
C MET A 60 -7.92 8.84 11.47
N THR A 61 -8.96 9.63 11.76
CA THR A 61 -10.03 9.21 12.69
C THR A 61 -10.81 8.03 12.12
N HIS A 62 -11.15 8.08 10.83
CA HIS A 62 -11.80 6.98 10.12
C HIS A 62 -10.88 5.78 10.00
N ARG A 63 -9.59 5.99 9.73
CA ARG A 63 -8.56 4.94 9.76
C ARG A 63 -8.61 4.18 11.08
N ARG A 64 -8.44 4.85 12.22
CA ARG A 64 -8.46 4.20 13.53
C ARG A 64 -9.72 3.37 13.76
N ARG A 65 -10.90 3.95 13.51
CA ARG A 65 -12.19 3.27 13.71
C ARG A 65 -12.34 2.03 12.83
N ALA A 66 -11.99 2.14 11.55
CA ALA A 66 -12.12 1.04 10.60
C ALA A 66 -11.11 -0.09 10.89
N LEU A 67 -9.88 0.26 11.27
CA LEU A 67 -8.88 -0.71 11.72
C LEU A 67 -9.33 -1.41 13.01
N GLU A 68 -9.84 -0.67 13.98
CA GLU A 68 -10.36 -1.25 15.22
C GLU A 68 -11.51 -2.23 14.94
N ALA A 69 -12.48 -1.85 14.12
CA ALA A 69 -13.60 -2.69 13.72
C ALA A 69 -13.14 -3.98 13.00
N PHE A 70 -12.22 -3.88 12.04
CA PHE A 70 -11.74 -5.05 11.30
C PHE A 70 -10.90 -5.99 12.17
N TYR A 71 -9.87 -5.48 12.85
CA TYR A 71 -8.90 -6.31 13.59
C TYR A 71 -9.43 -6.86 14.92
N THR A 72 -10.58 -6.37 15.41
CA THR A 72 -11.31 -6.99 16.54
C THR A 72 -12.52 -7.82 16.09
N GLY A 73 -12.87 -7.71 14.81
CA GLY A 73 -14.03 -8.36 14.20
C GLY A 73 -13.87 -9.86 13.99
N PRO A 74 -14.99 -10.57 13.72
CA PRO A 74 -15.01 -12.02 13.59
C PRO A 74 -14.14 -12.53 12.43
N VAL A 75 -14.17 -11.86 11.27
CA VAL A 75 -13.40 -12.24 10.08
C VAL A 75 -11.90 -12.31 10.39
N TRP A 76 -11.33 -11.27 11.00
CA TRP A 76 -9.92 -11.30 11.38
C TRP A 76 -9.65 -12.37 12.43
N ARG A 77 -10.49 -12.48 13.47
CA ARG A 77 -10.28 -13.50 14.52
C ARG A 77 -10.27 -14.92 13.97
N GLU A 78 -11.11 -15.22 12.99
CA GLU A 78 -11.23 -16.54 12.38
C GLU A 78 -10.02 -16.90 11.52
N HIS A 79 -9.50 -15.94 10.73
CA HIS A 79 -8.49 -16.24 9.71
C HIS A 79 -7.08 -15.72 10.03
N ARG A 80 -6.88 -14.93 11.10
CA ARG A 80 -5.58 -14.33 11.42
C ARG A 80 -4.45 -15.35 11.59
N ASP A 81 -4.72 -16.53 12.14
CA ASP A 81 -3.67 -17.51 12.41
C ASP A 81 -3.15 -18.08 11.10
N ALA A 82 -4.05 -18.38 10.15
CA ALA A 82 -3.70 -18.80 8.79
C ALA A 82 -2.95 -17.69 8.02
N ALA A 83 -3.40 -16.44 8.15
CA ALA A 83 -2.72 -15.31 7.52
C ALA A 83 -1.32 -15.09 8.09
N ASN A 84 -1.20 -15.02 9.42
CA ASN A 84 0.07 -14.78 10.11
C ASN A 84 1.10 -15.87 9.83
N ALA A 85 0.66 -17.13 9.67
CA ALA A 85 1.56 -18.24 9.32
C ALA A 85 2.24 -18.07 7.94
N THR A 86 1.75 -17.18 7.07
CA THR A 86 2.36 -16.89 5.76
C THR A 86 3.39 -15.77 5.81
N MET A 87 3.39 -14.94 6.85
CA MET A 87 4.10 -13.67 6.90
C MET A 87 5.34 -13.75 7.80
N VAL A 88 6.48 -13.31 7.28
CA VAL A 88 7.69 -13.02 8.06
C VAL A 88 7.60 -11.61 8.67
N ASP A 89 7.13 -10.66 7.88
CA ASP A 89 7.02 -9.25 8.27
C ASP A 89 5.82 -8.60 7.57
N SER A 90 5.05 -7.82 8.34
CA SER A 90 3.89 -7.07 7.86
C SER A 90 3.97 -5.56 8.15
N ASP A 91 5.11 -5.11 8.67
CA ASP A 91 5.29 -3.79 9.28
C ASP A 91 5.91 -2.76 8.32
N ASP A 92 6.41 -3.19 7.14
CA ASP A 92 6.81 -2.30 6.04
C ASP A 92 5.57 -1.63 5.41
N VAL A 93 5.15 -0.54 6.07
CA VAL A 93 3.96 0.23 5.72
C VAL A 93 4.32 1.70 5.62
N LEU A 94 4.04 2.31 4.48
CA LEU A 94 4.11 3.76 4.30
C LEU A 94 2.71 4.35 4.54
N LEU A 95 2.62 5.29 5.49
CA LEU A 95 1.42 6.09 5.73
C LEU A 95 1.49 7.36 4.85
N LEU A 96 0.47 7.58 4.04
CA LEU A 96 0.53 8.52 2.93
C LEU A 96 -0.74 9.38 2.85
N ARG A 97 -0.63 10.54 2.20
CA ARG A 97 -1.75 11.29 1.63
C ARG A 97 -1.73 11.22 0.11
N GLY A 98 -2.87 10.90 -0.48
CA GLY A 98 -3.01 10.86 -1.94
C GLY A 98 -4.36 10.33 -2.39
N PRO A 99 -4.53 10.02 -3.68
CA PRO A 99 -5.71 9.35 -4.20
C PRO A 99 -5.71 7.87 -3.81
N GLY A 100 -6.89 7.22 -3.83
CA GLY A 100 -6.91 5.76 -3.95
C GLY A 100 -6.27 5.33 -5.27
N PHE A 101 -5.75 4.11 -5.34
CA PHE A 101 -5.19 3.57 -6.56
C PHE A 101 -5.73 2.16 -6.83
N MET A 102 -6.30 2.00 -8.03
CA MET A 102 -6.69 0.72 -8.61
C MET A 102 -6.11 0.64 -10.01
N PRO A 103 -5.45 -0.48 -10.39
CA PRO A 103 -5.03 -0.68 -11.77
C PRO A 103 -6.24 -0.81 -12.69
N GLU A 104 -6.13 -0.27 -13.91
CA GLU A 104 -7.15 -0.45 -14.95
C GLU A 104 -7.29 -1.94 -15.33
N PRO A 105 -8.50 -2.41 -15.66
CA PRO A 105 -8.71 -3.78 -16.12
C PRO A 105 -7.77 -4.16 -17.29
N GLY A 106 -7.15 -5.34 -17.20
CA GLY A 106 -6.21 -5.82 -18.23
C GLY A 106 -4.77 -5.33 -18.06
N THR A 107 -4.49 -4.45 -17.09
CA THR A 107 -3.11 -4.06 -16.73
C THR A 107 -2.33 -5.29 -16.30
N ARG A 108 -1.18 -5.53 -16.95
CA ARG A 108 -0.28 -6.66 -16.64
C ARG A 108 0.84 -6.27 -15.67
N VAL A 109 1.31 -5.04 -15.77
CA VAL A 109 2.38 -4.50 -14.95
C VAL A 109 2.06 -3.07 -14.58
N VAL A 110 2.14 -2.77 -13.29
CA VAL A 110 2.12 -1.44 -12.72
C VAL A 110 3.53 -1.12 -12.26
N LEU A 111 4.04 0.06 -12.62
CA LEU A 111 5.27 0.58 -12.03
C LEU A 111 4.89 1.49 -10.87
N ALA A 112 5.43 1.21 -9.68
CA ALA A 112 5.36 2.12 -8.56
C ALA A 112 6.78 2.62 -8.24
N THR A 113 6.95 3.93 -8.09
CA THR A 113 8.24 4.51 -7.68
C THR A 113 8.10 5.14 -6.32
N VAL A 114 8.89 4.69 -5.35
CA VAL A 114 9.08 5.33 -4.06
C VAL A 114 10.33 6.20 -4.16
N CYS A 115 10.19 7.49 -3.96
CA CYS A 115 11.25 8.47 -4.10
C CYS A 115 11.49 9.19 -2.77
N HIS A 116 12.76 9.42 -2.43
CA HIS A 116 13.19 10.17 -1.25
C HIS A 116 13.77 11.53 -1.69
N PRO A 117 12.93 12.54 -1.97
CA PRO A 117 13.42 13.83 -2.42
C PRO A 117 14.23 14.55 -1.33
N ALA A 118 15.14 15.43 -1.74
CA ALA A 118 15.91 16.26 -0.81
C ALA A 118 15.02 17.26 -0.06
N ASP A 119 14.08 17.90 -0.77
CA ASP A 119 13.05 18.75 -0.21
C ASP A 119 11.79 18.78 -1.10
N ALA A 120 10.73 19.42 -0.59
CA ALA A 120 9.45 19.47 -1.28
C ALA A 120 9.45 20.36 -2.53
N ALA A 121 10.18 21.48 -2.53
CA ALA A 121 10.18 22.43 -3.64
C ALA A 121 10.88 21.84 -4.87
N ASP A 122 12.00 21.17 -4.63
CA ASP A 122 12.75 20.42 -5.62
C ASP A 122 11.89 19.29 -6.24
N PHE A 123 11.17 18.55 -5.41
CA PHE A 123 10.22 17.54 -5.91
C PHE A 123 9.09 18.14 -6.73
N ASP A 124 8.49 19.25 -6.30
CA ASP A 124 7.38 19.89 -7.01
C ASP A 124 7.80 20.36 -8.42
N ALA A 125 9.05 20.82 -8.56
CA ALA A 125 9.62 21.17 -9.86
C ALA A 125 9.81 19.95 -10.78
N TYR A 126 10.25 18.80 -10.24
CA TYR A 126 10.30 17.53 -10.97
C TYR A 126 8.89 17.05 -11.34
N ALA A 127 7.96 17.03 -10.38
CA ALA A 127 6.60 16.55 -10.57
C ALA A 127 5.86 17.34 -11.65
N THR A 128 6.03 18.67 -11.69
CA THR A 128 5.44 19.54 -12.72
C THR A 128 5.91 19.20 -14.14
N ARG A 129 7.15 18.71 -14.28
CA ARG A 129 7.75 18.39 -15.59
C ARG A 129 7.50 16.95 -16.04
N HIS A 130 7.44 16.02 -15.09
CA HIS A 130 7.53 14.59 -15.38
C HIS A 130 6.32 13.77 -14.91
N LEU A 131 5.49 14.32 -14.03
CA LEU A 131 4.28 13.68 -13.54
C LEU A 131 3.05 14.43 -14.06
N GLY A 132 1.93 13.72 -14.15
CA GLY A 132 0.70 14.24 -14.73
C GLY A 132 -0.52 13.51 -14.17
N PRO A 133 -1.74 13.82 -14.63
CA PRO A 133 -2.98 13.29 -14.03
C PRO A 133 -3.10 11.77 -14.05
N GLY A 134 -2.41 11.08 -14.97
CA GLY A 134 -2.36 9.61 -14.99
C GLY A 134 -1.48 9.00 -13.90
N HIS A 135 -0.71 9.81 -13.18
CA HIS A 135 0.09 9.39 -12.04
C HIS A 135 -0.70 9.56 -10.76
N ALA A 136 -1.03 8.46 -10.10
CA ALA A 136 -1.56 8.51 -8.74
C ALA A 136 -0.42 8.89 -7.79
N LEU A 137 -0.25 10.19 -7.55
CA LEU A 137 0.82 10.76 -6.72
C LEU A 137 0.41 10.84 -5.24
N HIS A 138 1.28 10.33 -4.38
CA HIS A 138 1.17 10.34 -2.93
C HIS A 138 2.39 11.01 -2.30
N ARG A 139 2.21 11.52 -1.08
CA ARG A 139 3.26 12.01 -0.21
C ARG A 139 3.13 11.39 1.18
N THR A 140 4.20 11.38 1.97
CA THR A 140 4.14 10.97 3.38
C THR A 140 3.05 11.71 4.14
N GLU A 141 2.33 10.97 4.99
CA GLU A 141 1.53 11.49 6.08
C GLU A 141 2.39 11.57 7.34
N HIS A 142 2.41 12.72 8.00
CA HIS A 142 3.22 12.95 9.20
C HIS A 142 2.43 12.85 10.51
N ALA A 143 1.13 12.56 10.46
CA ALA A 143 0.34 12.26 11.65
C ALA A 143 0.91 11.03 12.39
N GLU A 144 0.86 11.07 13.73
CA GLU A 144 1.24 9.92 14.55
C GLU A 144 0.37 8.69 14.24
N ASN A 145 0.96 7.50 14.38
CA ASN A 145 0.21 6.25 14.22
C ASN A 145 -0.74 6.02 15.40
N ASP A 146 -2.02 6.32 15.18
CA ASP A 146 -3.10 6.15 16.15
C ASP A 146 -3.62 4.70 16.29
N PHE A 147 -2.95 3.73 15.67
CA PHE A 147 -3.22 2.30 15.79
C PHE A 147 -1.92 1.48 15.95
N PRO A 148 -1.30 1.50 17.15
CA PRO A 148 0.07 1.01 17.36
C PRO A 148 0.26 -0.50 17.14
N ARG A 149 -0.83 -1.29 17.13
CA ARG A 149 -0.77 -2.73 16.80
C ARG A 149 -0.39 -3.00 15.35
N LEU A 150 -0.44 -2.01 14.48
CA LEU A 150 0.04 -2.08 13.11
C LEU A 150 1.06 -0.97 12.90
N PRO A 151 2.35 -1.27 13.07
CA PRO A 151 3.41 -0.31 12.84
C PRO A 151 3.36 0.28 11.42
N VAL A 152 3.85 1.51 11.33
CA VAL A 152 4.11 2.20 10.07
C VAL A 152 5.52 2.77 10.14
N ARG A 153 6.16 2.90 8.99
CA ARG A 153 7.49 3.50 8.89
C ARG A 153 7.43 4.97 9.31
N THR A 154 8.45 5.40 10.04
CA THR A 154 8.59 6.77 10.55
C THR A 154 9.99 7.30 10.24
N GLY A 155 10.16 8.62 10.31
CA GLY A 155 11.46 9.26 10.09
C GLY A 155 11.87 9.42 8.62
N GLU A 156 10.95 9.19 7.69
CA GLU A 156 11.18 9.43 6.25
C GLU A 156 10.09 10.28 5.63
N ASP A 157 10.47 11.08 4.62
CA ASP A 157 9.54 11.80 3.76
C ASP A 157 9.71 11.28 2.33
N VAL A 158 8.66 10.64 1.81
CA VAL A 158 8.66 10.00 0.50
C VAL A 158 7.59 10.59 -0.40
N ARG A 159 7.82 10.43 -1.68
CA ARG A 159 6.82 10.61 -2.74
C ARG A 159 6.65 9.28 -3.43
N ILE A 160 5.40 8.92 -3.70
CA ILE A 160 5.09 7.69 -4.43
C ILE A 160 4.22 8.02 -5.62
N TRP A 161 4.52 7.47 -6.78
CA TRP A 161 3.59 7.52 -7.91
C TRP A 161 3.49 6.18 -8.60
N PHE A 162 2.32 5.95 -9.19
CA PHE A 162 2.05 4.80 -10.03
C PHE A 162 2.04 5.23 -11.50
N GLY A 163 2.83 4.56 -12.34
CA GLY A 163 3.02 4.86 -13.75
C GLY A 163 4.49 5.09 -14.13
N PRO A 164 4.82 4.99 -15.43
CA PRO A 164 6.16 5.27 -15.93
C PRO A 164 6.45 6.78 -15.90
N ALA A 165 7.62 7.15 -15.37
CA ALA A 165 8.13 8.52 -15.38
C ALA A 165 9.64 8.52 -15.67
N GLU A 166 10.15 9.67 -16.10
CA GLU A 166 11.60 9.90 -16.20
C GLU A 166 12.29 9.65 -14.85
N PRO A 167 13.54 9.15 -14.82
CA PRO A 167 14.24 8.94 -13.55
C PRO A 167 14.29 10.22 -12.69
N ALA A 168 13.86 10.11 -11.45
CA ALA A 168 14.06 11.19 -10.48
C ALA A 168 15.56 11.29 -10.11
N PRO A 169 16.08 12.50 -9.85
CA PRO A 169 17.49 12.71 -9.51
C PRO A 169 17.87 12.26 -8.08
N TRP A 170 16.88 11.91 -7.25
CA TRP A 170 17.07 11.46 -5.87
C TRP A 170 17.06 9.93 -5.75
N PRO A 171 17.41 9.35 -4.58
CA PRO A 171 17.24 7.93 -4.35
C PRO A 171 15.79 7.49 -4.62
N THR A 172 15.66 6.43 -5.42
CA THR A 172 14.36 5.82 -5.71
C THR A 172 14.42 4.30 -5.56
N ARG A 173 13.31 3.72 -5.15
CA ARG A 173 13.02 2.29 -5.27
C ARG A 173 11.85 2.13 -6.24
N ARG A 174 12.06 1.35 -7.30
CA ARG A 174 11.00 0.98 -8.25
C ARG A 174 10.48 -0.41 -7.92
N LEU A 175 9.16 -0.57 -7.98
CA LEU A 175 8.46 -1.85 -7.85
C LEU A 175 7.79 -2.16 -9.19
N ARG A 176 7.98 -3.40 -9.67
CA ARG A 176 7.25 -3.94 -10.81
C ARG A 176 6.14 -4.84 -10.30
N LEU A 177 4.92 -4.34 -10.35
CA LEU A 177 3.79 -4.93 -9.65
C LEU A 177 2.82 -5.56 -10.65
N GLU A 178 2.60 -6.87 -10.57
CA GLU A 178 1.53 -7.54 -11.30
C GLU A 178 0.23 -7.48 -10.49
N PRO A 179 -0.86 -6.89 -11.03
CA PRO A 179 -2.15 -6.87 -10.34
C PRO A 179 -2.68 -8.27 -10.01
N VAL A 180 -3.16 -8.44 -8.79
CA VAL A 180 -4.04 -9.57 -8.43
C VAL A 180 -5.40 -9.27 -9.03
N MET A 181 -5.78 -10.08 -10.02
CA MET A 181 -7.12 -10.05 -10.58
C MET A 181 -8.09 -10.60 -9.51
N PRO A 182 -9.18 -9.89 -9.20
CA PRO A 182 -10.25 -10.44 -8.38
C PRO A 182 -10.97 -11.60 -9.06
#